data_AF-A0A1A9QET1-F1
#
_entry.id   AF-A0A1A9QET1-F1
#
_cell.length_a   1.000
_cell.length_b   1.000
_cell.length_c   1.000
_cell.angle_alpha   90.00
_cell.angle_beta   90.00
_cell.angle_gamma   90.00
#
_symmetry.space_group_name_H-M   'P 1'
#
loop_
_entity.id
_entity.type
_entity.pdbx_description
1 polymer ?
#
loop_
_entity_poly.entity_id
_entity_poly.type
_entity_poly.pdbx_seq_one_letter_code
_entity_poly.pdbx_strand_id
1 'polypeptide(L)'
;MCETVCAFNNHTTYEEWATVVVTHIKYLVNTNSIKEEVGKELIRKINEGNAEGCPCEYMDFIDFTEALESTLTPEEKEIINKLPEASITDTASKLIIKCVNDSMLSDFYLYADTLKKLALDNKSIYRMVICPITGAKSITSLGYQFALFFNSFREQLERLQVSRKYIEYINPTNSLSGLISYPIKLQDFMAKELDLFCFSPYSSENNWFMEVLGSFAKLGETIATFIKDLKVSGEVEFDEMGDSHLRDIFSAVSRLRCAGCKVIAFDIDLDSYRVLAGDFHTLFYNLDYLLLGMEIKAKSLDNVDAKYQSENDEAFVRIFEAEEKKEFMEEIYYEGAEIRNGILRLAQQLNNEYRNEKEPVVCVGFTEGVLPLLGQMLTHLHFPLIVVTAKVSLYGVNLVGDDSCPIDIEFDKDKFDNRRVIIFDDILDKGMTIKVYKSQMSKKVNIKDCKTCILFSKPHPERTDLEADFLGFALPPKWVIGYGLDTAYKYRNIDGVGAIKEKYKPV
;
A
#
# COMPACT_ATOMS: atom_id res chain seq x y z
N MET A 1 -5.04 -11.91 20.26
CA MET A 1 -6.30 -11.44 19.65
C MET A 1 -5.87 -10.81 18.34
N CYS A 2 -6.39 -11.27 17.20
CA CYS A 2 -5.91 -10.86 15.87
C CYS A 2 -6.03 -9.34 15.68
N GLU A 3 -4.96 -8.67 15.22
CA GLU A 3 -4.95 -7.22 14.95
C GLU A 3 -6.10 -6.80 14.01
N THR A 4 -6.44 -7.66 13.04
CA THR A 4 -7.58 -7.51 12.13
C THR A 4 -8.92 -7.46 12.85
N VAL A 5 -9.10 -8.22 13.94
CA VAL A 5 -10.33 -8.19 14.76
C VAL A 5 -10.32 -7.01 15.73
N CYS A 6 -9.13 -6.65 16.23
CA CYS A 6 -8.95 -5.47 17.07
C CYS A 6 -9.25 -4.18 16.30
N ALA A 7 -8.95 -4.09 15.00
CA ALA A 7 -9.20 -2.91 14.17
C ALA A 7 -10.70 -2.53 14.03
N PHE A 8 -11.63 -3.44 14.35
CA PHE A 8 -13.06 -3.18 14.31
C PHE A 8 -13.68 -2.90 15.68
N ASN A 9 -12.85 -2.64 16.71
CA ASN A 9 -13.35 -2.28 18.02
C ASN A 9 -13.88 -0.82 18.01
N ASN A 10 -14.78 -0.48 18.94
CA ASN A 10 -15.38 0.86 18.98
C ASN A 10 -14.38 1.97 19.32
N HIS A 11 -13.28 1.66 20.02
CA HIS A 11 -12.21 2.65 20.25
C HIS A 11 -11.56 3.05 18.92
N THR A 12 -11.29 2.09 18.03
CA THR A 12 -10.77 2.37 16.69
C THR A 12 -11.78 3.20 15.87
N THR A 13 -13.08 2.93 15.97
CA THR A 13 -14.09 3.76 15.29
C THR A 13 -14.09 5.20 15.78
N TYR A 14 -14.02 5.43 17.09
CA TYR A 14 -13.94 6.77 17.68
C TYR A 14 -12.65 7.50 17.28
N GLU A 15 -11.51 6.81 17.31
CA GLU A 15 -10.20 7.34 16.90
C GLU A 15 -10.20 7.80 15.44
N GLU A 16 -10.83 7.03 14.55
CA GLU A 16 -10.92 7.38 13.14
C GLU A 16 -11.90 8.54 12.90
N TRP A 17 -13.02 8.62 13.63
CA TRP A 17 -13.87 9.82 13.60
C TRP A 17 -13.13 11.07 14.07
N ALA A 18 -12.39 10.98 15.17
CA ALA A 18 -11.57 12.08 15.67
C ALA A 18 -10.54 12.51 14.62
N THR A 19 -9.87 11.56 13.98
CA THR A 19 -8.88 11.82 12.92
C THR A 19 -9.49 12.56 11.72
N VAL A 20 -10.67 12.14 11.26
CA VAL A 20 -11.39 12.78 10.14
C VAL A 20 -11.87 14.19 10.52
N VAL A 21 -12.38 14.38 11.73
CA VAL A 21 -12.82 15.69 12.24
C VAL A 21 -11.63 16.65 12.39
N VAL A 22 -10.51 16.20 12.97
CA VAL A 22 -9.27 16.96 13.05
C VAL A 22 -8.80 17.40 11.66
N THR A 23 -8.89 16.52 10.68
CA THR A 23 -8.50 16.82 9.30
C THR A 23 -9.41 17.88 8.66
N HIS A 24 -10.71 17.85 8.91
CA HIS A 24 -11.61 18.93 8.51
C HIS A 24 -11.22 20.26 9.16
N ILE A 25 -10.90 20.27 10.45
CA ILE A 25 -10.51 21.47 11.16
C ILE A 25 -9.21 22.04 10.57
N LYS A 26 -8.21 21.19 10.27
CA LYS A 26 -6.99 21.59 9.57
C LYS A 26 -7.31 22.25 8.22
N TYR A 27 -8.24 21.70 7.45
CA TYR A 27 -8.69 22.31 6.19
C TYR A 27 -9.29 23.71 6.43
N LEU A 28 -10.19 23.85 7.40
CA LEU A 28 -10.81 25.14 7.73
C LEU A 28 -9.80 26.20 8.18
N VAL A 29 -8.75 25.80 8.91
CA VAL A 29 -7.63 26.68 9.26
C VAL A 29 -6.86 27.09 8.01
N ASN A 30 -6.52 26.13 7.13
CA ASN A 30 -5.77 26.37 5.90
C ASN A 30 -6.52 27.31 4.94
N THR A 31 -7.84 27.20 4.85
CA THR A 31 -8.69 28.09 4.05
C THR A 31 -9.02 29.42 4.73
N ASN A 32 -8.44 29.71 5.91
CA ASN A 32 -8.74 30.88 6.74
C ASN A 32 -10.24 31.02 7.07
N SER A 33 -10.98 29.91 7.10
CA SER A 33 -12.40 29.89 7.45
C SER A 33 -12.63 29.97 8.96
N ILE A 34 -11.63 29.55 9.76
CA ILE A 34 -11.58 29.73 11.22
C ILE A 34 -10.22 30.27 11.64
N LYS A 35 -10.14 30.87 12.83
CA LYS A 35 -8.87 31.37 13.39
C LYS A 35 -7.96 30.20 13.76
N GLU A 36 -6.66 30.34 13.49
CA GLU A 36 -5.64 29.31 13.76
C GLU A 36 -5.59 28.92 15.25
N GLU A 37 -5.71 29.89 16.17
CA GLU A 37 -5.73 29.63 17.61
C GLU A 37 -6.90 28.74 18.04
N VAL A 38 -8.10 29.02 17.50
CA VAL A 38 -9.32 28.24 17.76
C VAL A 38 -9.17 26.82 17.20
N GLY A 39 -8.64 26.69 15.97
CA GLY A 39 -8.40 25.39 15.35
C GLY A 39 -7.40 24.55 16.14
N LYS A 40 -6.29 25.13 16.60
CA LYS A 40 -5.28 24.45 17.41
C LYS A 40 -5.83 23.95 18.74
N GLU A 41 -6.60 24.79 19.44
CA GLU A 41 -7.21 24.41 20.71
C GLU A 41 -8.28 23.32 20.53
N LEU A 42 -9.09 23.41 19.47
CA LEU A 42 -10.09 22.39 19.14
C LEU A 42 -9.44 21.03 18.84
N ILE A 43 -8.37 21.02 18.04
CA ILE A 43 -7.60 19.79 17.74
C ILE A 43 -7.01 19.21 19.03
N ARG A 44 -6.46 20.06 19.92
CA ARG A 44 -5.93 19.63 21.22
C ARG A 44 -7.01 18.93 22.06
N LYS A 45 -8.19 19.56 22.20
CA LYS A 45 -9.32 19.01 22.97
C LYS A 45 -9.83 17.68 22.40
N ILE A 46 -9.95 17.57 21.07
CA ILE A 46 -10.38 16.33 20.42
C ILE A 46 -9.38 15.21 20.69
N ASN A 47 -8.08 15.49 20.55
CA ASN A 47 -7.03 14.49 20.81
C ASN A 47 -6.97 14.08 22.30
N GLU A 48 -7.20 15.01 23.23
CA GLU A 48 -7.25 14.71 24.67
C GLU A 48 -8.51 13.94 25.06
N GLY A 49 -9.67 14.29 24.50
CA GLY A 49 -10.93 13.55 24.68
C GLY A 49 -10.86 12.13 24.12
N ASN A 50 -10.07 11.92 23.06
CA ASN A 50 -9.78 10.59 22.52
C ASN A 50 -8.97 9.71 23.50
N ALA A 51 -8.15 10.31 24.37
CA ALA A 51 -7.32 9.58 25.33
C ALA A 51 -8.10 9.07 26.57
N GLU A 52 -9.28 9.62 26.86
CA GLU A 52 -10.09 9.24 28.03
C GLU A 52 -11.12 8.13 27.78
N GLY A 53 -11.23 7.63 26.53
CA GLY A 53 -11.94 6.39 26.15
C GLY A 53 -13.19 6.05 26.98
N CYS A 54 -14.37 6.55 26.58
CA CYS A 54 -15.61 6.13 27.23
C CYS A 54 -15.99 4.69 26.77
N PRO A 55 -16.20 3.72 27.69
CA PRO A 55 -16.31 2.30 27.35
C PRO A 55 -17.77 1.87 27.11
N CYS A 56 -18.36 2.17 25.96
CA CYS A 56 -19.65 1.57 25.59
C CYS A 56 -19.60 0.77 24.27
N GLU A 57 -20.29 -0.37 24.26
CA GLU A 57 -20.28 -1.37 23.15
C GLU A 57 -21.08 -0.94 21.91
N TYR A 58 -21.81 0.18 21.96
CA TYR A 58 -22.52 0.74 20.82
C TYR A 58 -22.49 2.25 20.93
N MET A 59 -21.61 2.89 20.16
CA MET A 59 -21.44 4.33 20.14
C MET A 59 -21.67 4.78 18.71
N ASP A 60 -22.62 5.69 18.51
CA ASP A 60 -22.84 6.33 17.21
C ASP A 60 -22.10 7.68 17.13
N PHE A 61 -22.19 8.34 15.98
CA PHE A 61 -21.52 9.62 15.80
C PHE A 61 -22.13 10.73 16.69
N ILE A 62 -23.40 10.60 17.08
CA ILE A 62 -24.06 11.54 17.99
C ILE A 62 -23.41 11.43 19.37
N ASP A 63 -23.24 10.20 19.88
CA ASP A 63 -22.54 9.95 21.15
C ASP A 63 -21.11 10.53 21.14
N PHE A 64 -20.40 10.42 20.01
CA PHE A 64 -19.09 11.05 19.81
C PHE A 64 -19.16 12.58 19.97
N THR A 65 -20.13 13.23 19.30
CA THR A 65 -20.29 14.68 19.40
C THR A 65 -20.70 15.13 20.80
N GLU A 66 -21.62 14.42 21.46
CA GLU A 66 -22.08 14.70 22.83
C GLU A 66 -20.94 14.60 23.85
N ALA A 67 -20.06 13.60 23.70
CA ALA A 67 -18.88 13.46 24.55
C ALA A 67 -17.97 14.70 24.43
N LEU A 68 -17.74 15.18 23.21
CA LEU A 68 -16.94 16.38 22.97
C LEU A 68 -17.63 17.64 23.50
N GLU A 69 -18.96 17.75 23.38
CA GLU A 69 -19.72 18.97 23.73
C GLU A 69 -19.46 19.49 25.15
N SER A 70 -19.15 18.61 26.11
CA SER A 70 -18.87 19.00 27.50
C SER A 70 -17.58 19.83 27.65
N THR A 71 -16.66 19.70 26.69
CA THR A 71 -15.32 20.33 26.70
C THR A 71 -15.22 21.55 25.78
N LEU A 72 -16.21 21.76 24.90
CA LEU A 72 -16.20 22.78 23.86
C LEU A 72 -16.88 24.08 24.28
N THR A 73 -16.29 25.20 23.88
CA THR A 73 -16.86 26.55 23.94
C THR A 73 -18.01 26.70 22.93
N PRO A 74 -18.89 27.71 23.08
CA PRO A 74 -19.99 27.92 22.13
C PRO A 74 -19.53 28.13 20.67
N GLU A 75 -18.40 28.79 20.45
CA GLU A 75 -17.81 29.01 19.11
C GLU A 75 -17.32 27.68 18.50
N GLU A 76 -16.65 26.84 19.29
CA GLU A 76 -16.18 25.52 18.85
C GLU A 76 -17.35 24.57 18.53
N LYS A 77 -18.43 24.61 19.33
CA LYS A 77 -19.65 23.83 19.05
C LYS A 77 -20.28 24.19 17.71
N GLU A 78 -20.33 25.48 17.39
CA GLU A 78 -20.87 25.93 16.10
C GLU A 78 -20.04 25.40 14.91
N ILE A 79 -18.72 25.27 15.08
CA ILE A 79 -17.84 24.71 14.05
C ILE A 79 -18.15 23.22 13.85
N ILE A 80 -18.18 22.42 14.93
CA ILE A 80 -18.44 20.98 14.87
C ILE A 80 -19.82 20.69 14.26
N ASN A 81 -20.85 21.44 14.66
CA ASN A 81 -22.22 21.26 14.17
C ASN A 81 -22.42 21.59 12.68
N LYS A 82 -21.47 22.29 12.04
CA LYS A 82 -21.48 22.56 10.60
C LYS A 82 -20.81 21.46 9.77
N LEU A 83 -20.13 20.51 10.42
CA LEU A 83 -19.44 19.46 9.71
C LEU A 83 -20.43 18.42 9.13
N PRO A 84 -20.15 17.87 7.94
CA PRO A 84 -21.04 16.91 7.29
C PRO A 84 -20.88 15.51 7.90
N GLU A 85 -21.73 15.16 8.88
CA GLU A 85 -21.73 13.86 9.58
C GLU A 85 -21.62 12.66 8.65
N ALA A 86 -22.49 12.55 7.64
CA ALA A 86 -22.51 11.39 6.74
C ALA A 86 -21.18 11.19 5.99
N SER A 87 -20.49 12.28 5.66
CA SER A 87 -19.18 12.22 4.99
C SER A 87 -18.06 11.88 5.97
N ILE A 88 -18.18 12.30 7.23
CA ILE A 88 -17.22 11.93 8.28
C ILE A 88 -17.30 10.44 8.57
N THR A 89 -18.50 9.91 8.77
CA THR A 89 -18.70 8.50 9.11
C THR A 89 -18.32 7.57 7.96
N ASP A 90 -18.61 7.93 6.70
CA ASP A 90 -18.13 7.18 5.53
C ASP A 90 -16.60 7.21 5.43
N THR A 91 -15.98 8.40 5.51
CA THR A 91 -14.52 8.53 5.41
C THR A 91 -13.81 7.74 6.50
N ALA A 92 -14.30 7.79 7.74
CA ALA A 92 -13.75 7.01 8.85
C ALA A 92 -13.93 5.51 8.62
N SER A 93 -15.07 5.08 8.08
CA SER A 93 -15.26 3.68 7.68
C SER A 93 -14.22 3.23 6.65
N LYS A 94 -13.88 4.09 5.68
CA LYS A 94 -12.83 3.79 4.69
C LYS A 94 -11.43 3.74 5.31
N LEU A 95 -11.15 4.53 6.34
CA LEU A 95 -9.90 4.43 7.11
C LEU A 95 -9.80 3.12 7.87
N ILE A 96 -10.86 2.71 8.55
CA ILE A 96 -10.90 1.41 9.24
C ILE A 96 -10.67 0.28 8.23
N ILE A 97 -11.35 0.33 7.07
CA ILE A 97 -11.14 -0.64 5.98
C ILE A 97 -9.67 -0.65 5.53
N LYS A 98 -9.05 0.52 5.35
CA LYS A 98 -7.64 0.64 4.99
C LYS A 98 -6.74 -0.04 6.04
N CYS A 99 -6.95 0.23 7.33
CA CYS A 99 -6.19 -0.38 8.42
C CYS A 99 -6.33 -1.91 8.44
N VAL A 100 -7.56 -2.41 8.24
CA VAL A 100 -7.85 -3.84 8.14
C VAL A 100 -7.16 -4.47 6.93
N ASN A 101 -7.14 -3.77 5.79
CA ASN A 101 -6.46 -4.22 4.58
C ASN A 101 -4.96 -4.32 4.78
N ASP A 102 -4.35 -3.33 5.45
CA ASP A 102 -2.93 -3.35 5.78
C ASP A 102 -2.59 -4.57 6.66
N SER A 103 -3.41 -4.87 7.68
CA SER A 103 -3.27 -6.06 8.52
C SER A 103 -3.44 -7.36 7.72
N MET A 104 -4.50 -7.47 6.91
CA MET A 104 -4.77 -8.65 6.07
C MET A 104 -3.66 -8.91 5.06
N LEU A 105 -3.07 -7.86 4.49
CA LEU A 105 -1.94 -7.97 3.57
C LEU A 105 -0.70 -8.55 4.26
N SER A 106 -0.41 -8.12 5.49
CA SER A 106 0.67 -8.67 6.32
C SER A 106 0.49 -10.19 6.51
N ASP A 107 -0.72 -10.62 6.90
CA ASP A 107 -1.06 -12.04 7.05
C ASP A 107 -0.88 -12.81 5.72
N PHE A 108 -1.27 -12.21 4.60
CA PHE A 108 -1.15 -12.83 3.28
C PHE A 108 0.32 -12.97 2.84
N TYR A 109 1.17 -11.99 3.13
CA TYR A 109 2.61 -12.12 2.85
C TYR A 109 3.24 -13.24 3.69
N LEU A 110 2.87 -13.37 4.95
CA LEU A 110 3.33 -14.49 5.79
C LEU A 110 2.87 -15.84 5.23
N TYR A 111 1.62 -15.93 4.78
CA TYR A 111 1.10 -17.13 4.12
C TYR A 111 1.87 -17.49 2.84
N ALA A 112 2.20 -16.48 2.02
CA ALA A 112 3.01 -16.67 0.83
C ALA A 112 4.42 -17.21 1.20
N ASP A 113 5.02 -16.72 2.27
CA ASP A 113 6.30 -17.25 2.78
C ASP A 113 6.20 -18.71 3.22
N THR A 114 5.10 -19.10 3.90
CA THR A 114 4.84 -20.50 4.28
C THR A 114 4.79 -21.37 3.02
N LEU A 115 4.06 -20.96 1.97
CA LEU A 115 3.99 -21.69 0.70
C LEU A 115 5.36 -21.81 0.01
N LYS A 116 6.13 -20.73 -0.02
CA LYS A 116 7.49 -20.72 -0.59
C LYS A 116 8.40 -21.69 0.15
N LYS A 117 8.38 -21.67 1.49
CA LYS A 117 9.17 -22.58 2.31
C LYS A 117 8.83 -24.03 2.01
N LEU A 118 7.54 -24.37 2.01
CA LEU A 118 7.07 -25.72 1.67
C LEU A 118 7.46 -26.13 0.25
N ALA A 119 7.43 -25.20 -0.70
CA ALA A 119 7.88 -25.47 -2.06
C ALA A 119 9.35 -25.87 -2.11
N LEU A 120 10.22 -25.09 -1.44
CA LEU A 120 11.66 -25.33 -1.40
C LEU A 120 12.03 -26.60 -0.64
N ASP A 121 11.46 -26.81 0.55
CA ASP A 121 11.75 -27.96 1.41
C ASP A 121 11.34 -29.28 0.74
N ASN A 122 10.30 -29.25 -0.09
CA ASN A 122 9.74 -30.43 -0.76
C ASN A 122 10.03 -30.48 -2.27
N LYS A 123 10.99 -29.67 -2.74
CA LYS A 123 11.35 -29.52 -4.16
C LYS A 123 11.64 -30.84 -4.87
N SER A 124 12.26 -31.77 -4.15
CA SER A 124 12.74 -33.06 -4.68
C SER A 124 11.84 -34.25 -4.35
N ILE A 125 10.65 -34.02 -3.79
CA ILE A 125 9.67 -35.10 -3.55
C ILE A 125 8.86 -35.29 -4.83
N TYR A 126 9.29 -36.18 -5.71
CA TYR A 126 8.64 -36.43 -6.99
C TYR A 126 7.46 -37.39 -6.86
N ARG A 127 6.39 -37.15 -7.61
CA ARG A 127 5.17 -37.95 -7.61
C ARG A 127 4.58 -38.09 -9.01
N MET A 128 3.84 -39.18 -9.22
CA MET A 128 3.03 -39.37 -10.41
C MET A 128 1.66 -38.74 -10.20
N VAL A 129 1.26 -37.88 -11.13
CA VAL A 129 -0.10 -37.34 -11.19
C VAL A 129 -0.79 -37.86 -12.43
N ILE A 130 -2.07 -38.17 -12.30
CA ILE A 130 -2.92 -38.59 -13.40
C ILE A 130 -3.81 -37.41 -13.74
N CYS A 131 -3.76 -36.95 -14.99
CA CYS A 131 -4.68 -35.93 -15.46
C CYS A 131 -6.11 -36.46 -15.37
N PRO A 132 -7.02 -35.80 -14.63
CA PRO A 132 -8.40 -36.28 -14.48
C PRO A 132 -9.17 -36.38 -15.79
N ILE A 133 -8.82 -35.52 -16.76
CA ILE A 133 -9.53 -35.40 -18.04
C ILE A 133 -9.02 -36.44 -19.05
N THR A 134 -7.70 -36.53 -19.23
CA THR A 134 -7.09 -37.36 -20.28
C THR A 134 -6.62 -38.72 -19.78
N GLY A 135 -6.55 -38.92 -18.46
CA GLY A 135 -5.91 -40.09 -17.86
C GLY A 135 -4.39 -40.14 -18.06
N ALA A 136 -3.79 -39.12 -18.68
CA ALA A 136 -2.37 -39.08 -18.95
C ALA A 136 -1.59 -39.02 -17.63
N LYS A 137 -0.58 -39.87 -17.52
CA LYS A 137 0.35 -39.91 -16.40
C LYS A 137 1.45 -38.87 -16.64
N SER A 138 1.68 -37.99 -15.67
CA SER A 138 2.78 -37.02 -15.68
C SER A 138 3.55 -37.07 -14.37
N ILE A 139 4.84 -36.78 -14.44
CA ILE A 139 5.69 -36.57 -13.26
C ILE A 139 5.53 -35.10 -12.82
N THR A 140 5.49 -34.89 -11.51
CA THR A 140 5.59 -33.58 -10.87
C THR A 140 6.35 -33.73 -9.55
N SER A 141 6.58 -32.64 -8.82
CA SER A 141 7.05 -32.71 -7.44
C SER A 141 6.04 -32.07 -6.49
N LEU A 142 6.02 -32.51 -5.24
CA LEU A 142 5.20 -31.90 -4.19
C LEU A 142 5.56 -30.42 -4.02
N GLY A 143 6.87 -30.13 -3.99
CA GLY A 143 7.36 -28.76 -3.94
C GLY A 143 6.89 -27.90 -5.12
N TYR A 144 6.85 -28.46 -6.34
CA TYR A 144 6.38 -27.72 -7.51
C TYR A 144 4.89 -27.34 -7.41
N GLN A 145 4.05 -28.19 -6.82
CA GLN A 145 2.64 -27.83 -6.57
C GLN A 145 2.52 -26.64 -5.61
N PHE A 146 3.31 -26.64 -4.52
CA PHE A 146 3.37 -25.47 -3.62
C PHE A 146 3.95 -24.23 -4.31
N ALA A 147 4.93 -24.39 -5.21
CA ALA A 147 5.48 -23.29 -5.99
C ALA A 147 4.42 -22.66 -6.92
N LEU A 148 3.55 -23.46 -7.52
CA LEU A 148 2.44 -22.96 -8.33
C LEU A 148 1.38 -22.24 -7.47
N PHE A 149 1.08 -22.75 -6.28
CA PHE A 149 0.20 -22.06 -5.33
C PHE A 149 0.80 -20.72 -4.90
N PHE A 150 2.09 -20.70 -4.57
CA PHE A 150 2.83 -19.48 -4.26
C PHE A 150 2.72 -18.46 -5.41
N ASN A 151 3.03 -18.86 -6.65
CA ASN A 151 2.98 -17.94 -7.78
C ASN A 151 1.57 -17.36 -7.99
N SER A 152 0.55 -18.23 -7.96
CA SER A 152 -0.85 -17.81 -8.11
C SER A 152 -1.28 -16.86 -6.98
N PHE A 153 -0.82 -17.13 -5.75
CA PHE A 153 -1.10 -16.31 -4.58
C PHE A 153 -0.46 -14.93 -4.69
N ARG A 154 0.83 -14.89 -5.09
CA ARG A 154 1.59 -13.65 -5.32
C ARG A 154 0.94 -12.77 -6.39
N GLU A 155 0.49 -13.35 -7.49
CA GLU A 155 -0.26 -12.61 -8.52
C GLU A 155 -1.56 -12.00 -7.97
N GLN A 156 -2.29 -12.72 -7.10
CA GLN A 156 -3.47 -12.14 -6.45
C GLN A 156 -3.11 -11.04 -5.46
N LEU A 157 -1.98 -11.15 -4.73
CA LEU A 157 -1.50 -10.09 -3.83
C LEU A 157 -1.23 -8.79 -4.58
N GLU A 158 -0.56 -8.87 -5.72
CA GLU A 158 -0.30 -7.70 -6.57
C GLU A 158 -1.62 -7.06 -7.05
N ARG A 159 -2.59 -7.88 -7.49
CA ARG A 159 -3.91 -7.39 -7.91
C ARG A 159 -4.67 -6.75 -6.75
N LEU A 160 -4.59 -7.34 -5.55
CA LEU A 160 -5.27 -6.85 -4.36
C LEU A 160 -4.82 -5.44 -4.04
N GLN A 161 -3.50 -5.25 -3.97
CA GLN A 161 -2.88 -3.94 -3.79
C GLN A 161 -3.42 -2.94 -4.79
N VAL A 162 -3.32 -3.20 -6.10
CA VAL A 162 -3.77 -2.25 -7.14
C VAL A 162 -5.28 -1.96 -7.07
N SER A 163 -6.07 -2.93 -6.60
CA SER A 163 -7.52 -2.80 -6.46
C SER A 163 -7.98 -2.06 -5.20
N ARG A 164 -7.09 -1.73 -4.26
CA ARG A 164 -7.45 -0.98 -3.02
C ARG A 164 -8.13 0.35 -3.31
N LYS A 165 -7.79 1.01 -4.42
CA LYS A 165 -8.43 2.25 -4.89
C LYS A 165 -9.95 2.18 -5.09
N TYR A 166 -10.52 0.97 -5.20
CA TYR A 166 -11.96 0.77 -5.34
C TYR A 166 -12.70 0.76 -4.01
N ILE A 167 -12.00 0.71 -2.87
CA ILE A 167 -12.61 0.67 -1.53
C ILE A 167 -12.00 1.72 -0.57
N GLU A 168 -10.77 2.14 -0.77
CA GLU A 168 -10.03 3.09 0.08
C GLU A 168 -10.04 4.52 -0.49
N TYR A 169 -11.22 5.06 -0.74
CA TYR A 169 -11.38 6.37 -1.39
C TYR A 169 -12.27 7.31 -0.58
N ILE A 170 -12.10 8.62 -0.78
CA ILE A 170 -13.01 9.63 -0.25
C ILE A 170 -14.28 9.63 -1.10
N ASN A 171 -15.45 9.39 -0.49
CA ASN A 171 -16.74 9.50 -1.16
C ASN A 171 -17.83 10.10 -0.30
N PRO A 172 -17.89 11.43 -0.22
CA PRO A 172 -18.84 12.05 0.66
C PRO A 172 -20.29 11.84 0.19
N THR A 173 -20.57 11.77 -1.13
CA THR A 173 -21.91 11.50 -1.70
C THR A 173 -21.89 11.28 -3.22
N ASN A 174 -22.83 10.48 -3.75
CA ASN A 174 -23.12 10.36 -5.20
C ASN A 174 -24.07 11.45 -5.75
N SER A 175 -24.31 12.53 -5.00
CA SER A 175 -25.28 13.56 -5.38
C SER A 175 -24.61 14.92 -5.58
N LEU A 176 -25.08 15.68 -6.58
CA LEU A 176 -24.63 17.07 -6.79
C LEU A 176 -24.89 17.94 -5.56
N SER A 177 -25.94 17.65 -4.80
CA SER A 177 -26.26 18.35 -3.54
C SER A 177 -25.19 18.12 -2.47
N GLY A 178 -24.64 16.91 -2.37
CA GLY A 178 -23.58 16.63 -1.40
C GLY A 178 -22.22 17.22 -1.80
N LEU A 179 -21.97 17.47 -3.08
CA LEU A 179 -20.79 18.26 -3.51
C LEU A 179 -20.84 19.73 -3.05
N ILE A 180 -22.01 20.26 -2.72
CA ILE A 180 -22.16 21.60 -2.12
C ILE A 180 -21.68 21.57 -0.67
N SER A 181 -22.11 20.56 0.09
CA SER A 181 -21.73 20.38 1.50
C SER A 181 -20.29 19.88 1.66
N TYR A 182 -19.77 19.16 0.68
CA TYR A 182 -18.43 18.57 0.70
C TYR A 182 -17.67 18.88 -0.61
N PRO A 183 -17.09 20.09 -0.73
CA PRO A 183 -16.47 20.55 -1.97
C PRO A 183 -15.27 19.69 -2.42
N ILE A 184 -15.02 19.64 -3.72
CA ILE A 184 -13.89 18.87 -4.31
C ILE A 184 -12.54 19.24 -3.66
N LYS A 185 -12.31 20.52 -3.36
CA LYS A 185 -11.06 20.96 -2.72
C LYS A 185 -10.87 20.38 -1.31
N LEU A 186 -11.96 20.20 -0.57
CA LEU A 186 -11.94 19.52 0.73
C LEU A 186 -11.64 18.03 0.51
N GLN A 187 -12.29 17.37 -0.47
CA GLN A 187 -12.01 15.97 -0.80
C GLN A 187 -10.53 15.74 -1.14
N ASP A 188 -9.95 16.59 -1.99
CA ASP A 188 -8.56 16.50 -2.40
C ASP A 188 -7.60 16.68 -1.21
N PHE A 189 -7.93 17.61 -0.28
CA PHE A 189 -7.17 17.82 0.94
C PHE A 189 -7.24 16.61 1.88
N MET A 190 -8.45 16.09 2.09
CA MET A 190 -8.72 14.94 2.95
C MET A 190 -8.04 13.68 2.43
N ALA A 191 -8.15 13.41 1.12
CA ALA A 191 -7.47 12.28 0.47
C ALA A 191 -5.95 12.33 0.67
N LYS A 192 -5.37 13.53 0.57
CA LYS A 192 -3.93 13.74 0.83
C LYS A 192 -3.55 13.48 2.28
N GLU A 193 -4.25 14.12 3.23
CA GLU A 193 -3.91 14.03 4.66
C GLU A 193 -4.16 12.64 5.26
N LEU A 194 -5.16 11.92 4.74
CA LEU A 194 -5.60 10.62 5.24
C LEU A 194 -5.05 9.43 4.44
N ASP A 195 -4.21 9.67 3.44
CA ASP A 195 -3.64 8.65 2.56
C ASP A 195 -4.69 7.78 1.82
N LEU A 196 -5.82 8.40 1.45
CA LEU A 196 -6.92 7.78 0.70
C LEU A 196 -6.92 8.24 -0.77
N PHE A 197 -7.60 7.49 -1.64
CA PHE A 197 -7.79 7.86 -3.04
C PHE A 197 -8.90 8.92 -3.21
N CYS A 198 -8.79 9.82 -4.20
CA CYS A 198 -9.72 10.96 -4.31
C CYS A 198 -11.12 10.61 -4.84
N PHE A 199 -11.28 9.55 -5.65
CA PHE A 199 -12.56 9.18 -6.27
C PHE A 199 -12.64 7.67 -6.55
N SER A 200 -13.84 7.10 -6.43
CA SER A 200 -14.11 5.76 -6.97
C SER A 200 -14.16 5.78 -8.50
N PRO A 201 -13.61 4.76 -9.19
CA PRO A 201 -13.81 4.60 -10.62
C PRO A 201 -15.22 4.05 -10.89
N TYR A 202 -16.25 4.92 -10.86
CA TYR A 202 -17.68 4.58 -11.07
C TYR A 202 -18.04 4.00 -12.45
N SER A 203 -17.07 3.62 -13.29
CA SER A 203 -17.30 3.21 -14.68
C SER A 203 -17.38 1.69 -14.90
N SER A 204 -17.09 0.85 -13.89
CA SER A 204 -17.10 -0.61 -14.06
C SER A 204 -18.14 -1.27 -13.18
N GLU A 205 -19.21 -1.88 -13.72
CA GLU A 205 -20.23 -2.65 -12.98
C GLU A 205 -19.68 -3.66 -11.94
N ASN A 206 -18.37 -3.94 -11.98
CA ASN A 206 -17.63 -4.83 -11.10
C ASN A 206 -16.76 -4.06 -10.10
N ASN A 207 -16.85 -4.43 -8.83
CA ASN A 207 -15.85 -4.09 -7.83
C ASN A 207 -14.66 -5.06 -7.93
N TRP A 208 -13.59 -4.63 -8.59
CA TRP A 208 -12.40 -5.47 -8.82
C TRP A 208 -11.72 -5.92 -7.52
N PHE A 209 -11.83 -5.16 -6.43
CA PHE A 209 -11.30 -5.57 -5.13
C PHE A 209 -12.01 -6.83 -4.62
N MET A 210 -13.34 -6.84 -4.72
CA MET A 210 -14.15 -8.00 -4.32
C MET A 210 -13.90 -9.22 -5.20
N GLU A 211 -13.65 -9.01 -6.50
CA GLU A 211 -13.27 -10.09 -7.42
C GLU A 211 -11.94 -10.74 -7.02
N VAL A 212 -10.94 -9.92 -6.65
CA VAL A 212 -9.64 -10.42 -6.19
C VAL A 212 -9.79 -11.21 -4.89
N LEU A 213 -10.58 -10.71 -3.93
CA LEU A 213 -10.91 -11.45 -2.71
C LEU A 213 -11.60 -12.79 -3.03
N GLY A 214 -12.56 -12.81 -3.95
CA GLY A 214 -13.17 -14.07 -4.43
C GLY A 214 -12.13 -15.04 -5.00
N SER A 215 -11.12 -14.53 -5.70
CA SER A 215 -10.00 -15.32 -6.23
C SER A 215 -9.12 -15.90 -5.11
N PHE A 216 -8.85 -15.14 -4.04
CA PHE A 216 -8.18 -15.67 -2.84
C PHE A 216 -8.96 -16.78 -2.16
N ALA A 217 -10.27 -16.59 -1.96
CA ALA A 217 -11.12 -17.62 -1.36
C ALA A 217 -11.11 -18.92 -2.19
N LYS A 218 -11.11 -18.79 -3.52
CA LYS A 218 -11.02 -19.93 -4.45
C LYS A 218 -9.65 -20.61 -4.39
N LEU A 219 -8.58 -19.84 -4.27
CA LEU A 219 -7.22 -20.37 -4.12
C LEU A 219 -7.09 -21.12 -2.79
N GLY A 220 -7.57 -20.55 -1.68
CA GLY A 220 -7.61 -21.20 -0.38
C GLY A 220 -8.41 -22.52 -0.40
N GLU A 221 -9.57 -22.56 -1.06
CA GLU A 221 -10.35 -23.79 -1.29
C GLU A 221 -9.54 -24.86 -2.05
N THR A 222 -8.80 -24.43 -3.07
CA THR A 222 -7.97 -25.31 -3.91
C THR A 222 -6.83 -25.92 -3.10
N ILE A 223 -6.15 -25.11 -2.28
CA ILE A 223 -5.08 -25.57 -1.39
C ILE A 223 -5.64 -26.53 -0.34
N ALA A 224 -6.78 -26.19 0.29
CA ALA A 224 -7.42 -27.07 1.28
C ALA A 224 -7.84 -28.43 0.68
N THR A 225 -8.34 -28.43 -0.56
CA THR A 225 -8.70 -29.66 -1.27
C THR A 225 -7.45 -30.49 -1.57
N PHE A 226 -6.36 -29.86 -2.01
CA PHE A 226 -5.09 -30.54 -2.22
C PHE A 226 -4.54 -31.17 -0.94
N ILE A 227 -4.57 -30.44 0.18
CA ILE A 227 -4.16 -30.93 1.50
C ILE A 227 -5.04 -32.12 1.93
N LYS A 228 -6.36 -32.03 1.74
CA LYS A 228 -7.28 -33.13 2.02
C LYS A 228 -6.98 -34.36 1.17
N ASP A 229 -6.64 -34.19 -0.11
CA ASP A 229 -6.30 -35.31 -1.00
C ASP A 229 -4.98 -35.98 -0.57
N LEU A 230 -3.98 -35.21 -0.16
CA LEU A 230 -2.73 -35.73 0.42
C LEU A 230 -2.97 -36.53 1.70
N LYS A 231 -3.92 -36.08 2.54
CA LYS A 231 -4.33 -36.84 3.73
C LYS A 231 -4.94 -38.18 3.37
N VAL A 232 -5.87 -38.18 2.40
CA VAL A 232 -6.57 -39.38 1.95
C VAL A 232 -5.60 -40.39 1.33
N SER A 233 -4.55 -39.92 0.64
CA SER A 233 -3.49 -40.79 0.11
C SER A 233 -2.48 -41.27 1.16
N GLY A 234 -2.54 -40.75 2.40
CA GLY A 234 -1.57 -41.05 3.45
C GLY A 234 -0.20 -40.40 3.23
N GLU A 235 -0.11 -39.41 2.35
CA GLU A 235 1.11 -38.63 2.10
C GLU A 235 1.34 -37.55 3.17
N VAL A 236 0.28 -37.18 3.90
CA VAL A 236 0.31 -36.19 4.97
C VAL A 236 -0.50 -36.67 6.17
N GLU A 237 0.02 -36.42 7.37
CA GLU A 237 -0.69 -36.60 8.63
C GLU A 237 -0.82 -35.27 9.39
N PHE A 238 -1.88 -35.15 10.20
CA PHE A 238 -2.14 -34.01 11.08
C PHE A 238 -2.32 -34.49 12.50
N ASP A 239 -2.27 -33.55 13.43
CA ASP A 239 -2.79 -33.72 14.78
C ASP A 239 -4.31 -33.95 14.81
N GLU A 240 -4.84 -34.11 16.02
CA GLU A 240 -6.28 -34.31 16.26
C GLU A 240 -7.14 -33.12 15.82
N MET A 241 -6.58 -31.91 15.70
CA MET A 241 -7.30 -30.69 15.34
C MET A 241 -7.39 -30.47 13.83
N GLY A 242 -6.51 -31.09 13.02
CA GLY A 242 -6.44 -30.86 11.57
C GLY A 242 -7.77 -31.07 10.82
N ASP A 243 -8.57 -32.06 11.20
CA ASP A 243 -9.91 -32.25 10.59
C ASP A 243 -10.90 -31.14 10.94
N SER A 244 -10.76 -30.51 12.11
CA SER A 244 -11.57 -29.35 12.47
C SER A 244 -11.20 -28.16 11.61
N HIS A 245 -9.89 -27.86 11.51
CA HIS A 245 -9.39 -26.77 10.68
C HIS A 245 -9.79 -26.92 9.21
N LEU A 246 -9.72 -28.13 8.65
CA LEU A 246 -10.22 -28.40 7.29
C LEU A 246 -11.71 -28.07 7.12
N ARG A 247 -12.56 -28.44 8.09
CA ARG A 247 -14.00 -28.11 8.05
C ARG A 247 -14.22 -26.60 8.14
N ASP A 248 -13.49 -25.92 9.00
CA ASP A 248 -13.61 -24.48 9.22
C ASP A 248 -13.20 -23.69 7.97
N ILE A 249 -12.17 -24.15 7.24
CA ILE A 249 -11.78 -23.60 5.93
C ILE A 249 -12.93 -23.70 4.92
N PHE A 250 -13.48 -24.90 4.70
CA PHE A 250 -14.57 -25.06 3.72
C PHE A 250 -15.82 -24.26 4.11
N SER A 251 -16.09 -24.15 5.42
CA SER A 251 -17.17 -23.32 5.96
C SER A 251 -16.94 -21.83 5.67
N ALA A 252 -15.73 -21.32 5.92
CA ALA A 252 -15.34 -19.94 5.61
C ALA A 252 -15.43 -19.64 4.10
N VAL A 253 -14.91 -20.52 3.24
CA VAL A 253 -15.02 -20.39 1.78
C VAL A 253 -16.48 -20.32 1.33
N SER A 254 -17.35 -21.16 1.91
CA SER A 254 -18.77 -21.13 1.60
C SER A 254 -19.42 -19.80 1.96
N ARG A 255 -19.07 -19.21 3.11
CA ARG A 255 -19.56 -17.88 3.52
C ARG A 255 -19.02 -16.79 2.60
N LEU A 256 -17.73 -16.81 2.27
CA LEU A 256 -17.10 -15.86 1.34
C LEU A 256 -17.74 -15.89 -0.06
N ARG A 257 -18.10 -17.08 -0.58
CA ARG A 257 -18.87 -17.20 -1.83
C ARG A 257 -20.25 -16.55 -1.73
N CYS A 258 -20.97 -16.82 -0.65
CA CYS A 258 -22.30 -16.24 -0.42
C CYS A 258 -22.25 -14.72 -0.23
N ALA A 259 -21.21 -14.21 0.42
CA ALA A 259 -20.96 -12.78 0.59
C ALA A 259 -20.62 -12.12 -0.75
N GLY A 260 -19.74 -12.72 -1.55
CA GLY A 260 -19.40 -12.25 -2.90
C GLY A 260 -20.60 -12.14 -3.84
N CYS A 261 -21.61 -13.03 -3.70
CA CYS A 261 -22.88 -12.94 -4.44
C CYS A 261 -23.80 -11.78 -4.01
N LYS A 262 -23.57 -11.17 -2.84
CA LYS A 262 -24.37 -10.05 -2.31
C LYS A 262 -23.74 -8.68 -2.57
N VAL A 263 -22.41 -8.62 -2.73
CA VAL A 263 -21.66 -7.38 -2.98
C VAL A 263 -21.64 -7.09 -4.49
N ILE A 264 -22.83 -6.88 -5.06
CA ILE A 264 -23.01 -6.37 -6.43
C ILE A 264 -23.00 -4.82 -6.42
N ALA A 265 -23.09 -4.21 -5.24
CA ALA A 265 -22.92 -2.76 -5.08
C ALA A 265 -21.43 -2.41 -4.99
N PHE A 266 -21.03 -1.33 -5.66
CA PHE A 266 -19.68 -0.74 -5.57
C PHE A 266 -19.27 -0.37 -4.15
N ASP A 267 -20.24 -0.18 -3.26
CA ASP A 267 -20.04 0.26 -1.90
C ASP A 267 -20.35 -0.89 -0.93
N ILE A 268 -19.35 -1.27 -0.14
CA ILE A 268 -19.49 -2.22 0.96
C ILE A 268 -19.48 -1.45 2.26
N ASP A 269 -20.52 -1.62 3.07
CA ASP A 269 -20.59 -1.03 4.40
C ASP A 269 -19.59 -1.70 5.35
N LEU A 270 -19.23 -0.99 6.42
CA LEU A 270 -18.20 -1.42 7.36
C LEU A 270 -18.54 -2.75 8.05
N ASP A 271 -19.81 -3.00 8.36
CA ASP A 271 -20.25 -4.24 9.02
C ASP A 271 -20.14 -5.44 8.10
N SER A 272 -20.59 -5.30 6.86
CA SER A 272 -20.40 -6.30 5.81
C SER A 272 -18.91 -6.57 5.57
N TYR A 273 -18.08 -5.53 5.56
CA TYR A 273 -16.63 -5.67 5.41
C TYR A 273 -15.99 -6.41 6.58
N ARG A 274 -16.43 -6.11 7.81
CA ARG A 274 -15.97 -6.78 9.03
C ARG A 274 -16.21 -8.27 9.01
N VAL A 275 -17.40 -8.70 8.60
CA VAL A 275 -17.72 -10.13 8.46
C VAL A 275 -16.82 -10.78 7.41
N LEU A 276 -16.63 -10.12 6.27
CA LEU A 276 -15.75 -10.60 5.21
C LEU A 276 -14.30 -10.75 5.69
N ALA A 277 -13.76 -9.74 6.37
CA ALA A 277 -12.39 -9.77 6.88
C ALA A 277 -12.21 -10.86 7.94
N GLY A 278 -13.20 -11.06 8.81
CA GLY A 278 -13.21 -12.16 9.78
C GLY A 278 -13.23 -13.55 9.14
N ASP A 279 -13.99 -13.72 8.06
CA ASP A 279 -14.01 -14.97 7.28
C ASP A 279 -12.68 -15.23 6.56
N PHE A 280 -12.02 -14.20 6.02
CA PHE A 280 -10.69 -14.31 5.45
C PHE A 280 -9.63 -14.66 6.49
N HIS A 281 -9.67 -14.00 7.66
CA HIS A 281 -8.80 -14.34 8.77
C HIS A 281 -8.99 -15.81 9.18
N THR A 282 -10.24 -16.25 9.33
CA THR A 282 -10.55 -17.66 9.63
C THR A 282 -9.99 -18.59 8.55
N LEU A 283 -10.18 -18.28 7.27
CA LEU A 283 -9.68 -19.08 6.16
C LEU A 283 -8.16 -19.25 6.23
N PHE A 284 -7.42 -18.14 6.27
CA PHE A 284 -5.96 -18.18 6.16
C PHE A 284 -5.27 -18.59 7.45
N TYR A 285 -5.81 -18.26 8.61
CA TYR A 285 -5.33 -18.79 9.89
C TYR A 285 -5.39 -20.32 9.92
N ASN A 286 -6.53 -20.90 9.52
CA ASN A 286 -6.68 -22.35 9.49
C ASN A 286 -5.82 -23.01 8.41
N LEU A 287 -5.65 -22.37 7.24
CA LEU A 287 -4.75 -22.87 6.21
C LEU A 287 -3.30 -22.86 6.68
N ASP A 288 -2.83 -21.77 7.30
CA ASP A 288 -1.47 -21.68 7.82
C ASP A 288 -1.21 -22.69 8.93
N TYR A 289 -2.19 -22.89 9.84
CA TYR A 289 -2.14 -23.97 10.83
C TYR A 289 -1.91 -25.35 10.18
N LEU A 290 -2.67 -25.68 9.14
CA LEU A 290 -2.53 -26.96 8.44
C LEU A 290 -1.19 -27.08 7.70
N LEU A 291 -0.75 -26.00 7.04
CA LEU A 291 0.49 -25.99 6.26
C LEU A 291 1.73 -26.08 7.16
N LEU A 292 1.72 -25.44 8.33
CA LEU A 292 2.82 -25.49 9.29
C LEU A 292 2.78 -26.76 10.16
N GLY A 293 1.59 -27.28 10.45
CA GLY A 293 1.36 -28.43 11.33
C GLY A 293 1.39 -29.79 10.63
N MET A 294 1.42 -29.83 9.30
CA MET A 294 1.42 -31.10 8.57
C MET A 294 2.76 -31.85 8.65
N GLU A 295 2.69 -33.15 8.94
CA GLU A 295 3.83 -34.04 8.80
C GLU A 295 3.80 -34.67 7.39
N ILE A 296 4.76 -34.31 6.55
CA ILE A 296 4.86 -34.83 5.18
C ILE A 296 5.55 -36.20 5.22
N LYS A 297 4.77 -37.26 4.95
CA LYS A 297 5.23 -38.66 4.84
C LYS A 297 5.34 -39.14 3.39
N ALA A 298 5.14 -38.23 2.45
CA ALA A 298 5.18 -38.50 1.02
C ALA A 298 6.51 -39.16 0.60
N LYS A 299 6.40 -40.32 -0.06
CA LYS A 299 7.55 -41.01 -0.64
C LYS A 299 7.81 -40.48 -2.05
N SER A 300 9.03 -40.03 -2.29
CA SER A 300 9.45 -39.65 -3.64
C SER A 300 9.50 -40.87 -4.56
N LEU A 301 9.20 -40.67 -5.83
CA LEU A 301 9.54 -41.63 -6.88
C LEU A 301 11.05 -41.86 -6.93
N ASP A 302 11.45 -43.13 -7.01
CA ASP A 302 12.84 -43.53 -7.24
C ASP A 302 13.21 -43.35 -8.72
N ASN A 303 14.47 -42.99 -8.99
CA ASN A 303 15.06 -42.93 -10.35
C ASN A 303 14.35 -42.00 -11.35
N VAL A 304 14.00 -40.78 -10.93
CA VAL A 304 13.47 -39.75 -11.83
C VAL A 304 14.54 -39.31 -12.83
N ASP A 305 14.21 -39.27 -14.12
CA ASP A 305 15.12 -38.82 -15.19
C ASP A 305 15.66 -37.41 -14.90
N ALA A 306 16.97 -37.24 -15.08
CA ALA A 306 17.69 -35.98 -14.87
C ALA A 306 17.06 -34.80 -15.63
N LYS A 307 16.40 -35.05 -16.76
CA LYS A 307 15.66 -34.03 -17.50
C LYS A 307 14.56 -33.39 -16.64
N TYR A 308 13.75 -34.18 -15.93
CA TYR A 308 12.69 -33.64 -15.08
C TYR A 308 13.25 -32.86 -13.89
N GLN A 309 14.39 -33.29 -13.37
CA GLN A 309 15.06 -32.58 -12.26
C GLN A 309 15.55 -31.21 -12.72
N SER A 310 16.22 -31.14 -13.88
CA SER A 310 16.69 -29.88 -14.48
C SER A 310 15.54 -28.92 -14.80
N GLU A 311 14.45 -29.41 -15.41
CA GLU A 311 13.28 -28.57 -15.73
C GLU A 311 12.59 -28.07 -14.45
N ASN A 312 12.52 -28.89 -13.41
CA ASN A 312 12.01 -28.49 -12.10
C ASN A 312 12.91 -27.41 -11.47
N ASP A 313 14.23 -27.54 -11.57
CA ASP A 313 15.17 -26.51 -11.10
C ASP A 313 14.97 -25.18 -11.82
N GLU A 314 14.88 -25.20 -13.16
CA GLU A 314 14.61 -23.99 -13.95
C GLU A 314 13.26 -23.35 -13.62
N ALA A 315 12.22 -24.16 -13.43
CA ALA A 315 10.91 -23.66 -13.07
C ALA A 315 10.92 -22.97 -11.70
N PHE A 316 11.62 -23.54 -10.72
CA PHE A 316 11.80 -22.92 -9.41
C PHE A 316 12.56 -21.60 -9.51
N VAL A 317 13.63 -21.55 -10.31
CA VAL A 317 14.35 -20.28 -10.56
C VAL A 317 13.36 -19.24 -11.08
N ARG A 318 12.59 -19.53 -12.14
CA ARG A 318 11.63 -18.57 -12.72
C ARG A 318 10.53 -18.14 -11.76
N ILE A 319 9.99 -19.06 -10.96
CA ILE A 319 8.92 -18.75 -10.00
C ILE A 319 9.42 -17.85 -8.86
N PHE A 320 10.67 -18.05 -8.42
CA PHE A 320 11.23 -17.34 -7.27
C PHE A 320 12.26 -16.25 -7.63
N GLU A 321 12.54 -16.00 -8.92
CA GLU A 321 13.51 -14.99 -9.40
C GLU A 321 13.15 -13.58 -8.89
N ALA A 322 11.87 -13.24 -8.87
CA ALA A 322 11.38 -11.96 -8.35
C ALA A 322 11.50 -11.81 -6.81
N GLU A 323 11.82 -12.90 -6.11
CA GLU A 323 11.78 -13.02 -4.65
C GLU A 323 13.17 -13.05 -3.99
N GLU A 324 14.23 -12.79 -4.75
CA GLU A 324 15.60 -12.64 -4.23
C GLU A 324 15.78 -11.39 -3.35
N LYS A 325 14.72 -10.58 -3.16
CA LYS A 325 14.69 -9.41 -2.29
C LYS A 325 15.28 -9.71 -0.91
N LYS A 326 14.82 -10.80 -0.29
CA LYS A 326 15.27 -11.27 1.03
C LYS A 326 16.70 -11.77 1.06
N GLU A 327 17.35 -12.00 -0.08
CA GLU A 327 18.78 -12.26 -0.10
C GLU A 327 19.55 -11.01 0.32
N PHE A 328 19.19 -9.86 -0.27
CA PHE A 328 19.90 -8.59 -0.15
C PHE A 328 19.36 -7.66 0.94
N MET A 329 18.07 -7.76 1.25
CA MET A 329 17.38 -6.93 2.23
C MET A 329 17.27 -7.62 3.60
N GLU A 330 17.61 -6.92 4.66
CA GLU A 330 17.38 -7.33 6.05
C GLU A 330 15.91 -7.19 6.42
N GLU A 331 15.29 -6.10 5.96
CA GLU A 331 13.92 -5.71 6.25
C GLU A 331 13.33 -5.08 4.99
N ILE A 332 12.15 -5.55 4.57
CA ILE A 332 11.41 -4.99 3.44
C ILE A 332 10.41 -3.99 4.04
N TYR A 333 10.45 -2.75 3.56
CA TYR A 333 9.55 -1.69 4.04
C TYR A 333 8.29 -1.59 3.21
N TYR A 334 8.42 -1.64 1.88
CA TYR A 334 7.30 -1.62 0.97
C TYR A 334 7.57 -2.52 -0.23
N GLU A 335 6.58 -3.32 -0.59
CA GLU A 335 6.60 -4.12 -1.81
C GLU A 335 6.29 -3.25 -3.03
N GLY A 336 6.73 -3.69 -4.21
CA GLY A 336 6.56 -2.93 -5.45
C GLY A 336 5.13 -2.52 -5.76
N ALA A 337 4.15 -3.37 -5.43
CA ALA A 337 2.73 -3.07 -5.60
C ALA A 337 2.22 -1.96 -4.66
N GLU A 338 2.74 -1.91 -3.43
CA GLU A 338 2.45 -0.82 -2.49
C GLU A 338 3.02 0.50 -3.02
N ILE A 339 4.27 0.46 -3.50
CA ILE A 339 4.93 1.64 -4.07
C ILE A 339 4.16 2.15 -5.30
N ARG A 340 3.69 1.25 -6.16
CA ARG A 340 2.82 1.58 -7.31
C ARG A 340 1.54 2.29 -6.89
N ASN A 341 0.88 1.84 -5.83
CA ASN A 341 -0.29 2.53 -5.28
C ASN A 341 0.04 3.93 -4.76
N GLY A 342 1.17 4.08 -4.05
CA GLY A 342 1.66 5.39 -3.63
C GLY A 342 1.88 6.34 -4.82
N ILE A 343 2.45 5.84 -5.92
CA ILE A 343 2.62 6.61 -7.16
C ILE A 343 1.28 7.03 -7.75
N LEU A 344 0.27 6.14 -7.75
CA LEU A 344 -1.08 6.48 -8.23
C LEU A 344 -1.73 7.58 -7.37
N ARG A 345 -1.58 7.52 -6.04
CA ARG A 345 -2.05 8.60 -5.15
C ARG A 345 -1.33 9.91 -5.42
N LEU A 346 0.00 9.88 -5.55
CA LEU A 346 0.78 11.07 -5.91
C LEU A 346 0.33 11.65 -7.25
N ALA A 347 0.12 10.83 -8.27
CA ALA A 347 -0.39 11.28 -9.57
C ALA A 347 -1.76 11.98 -9.44
N GLN A 348 -2.67 11.45 -8.61
CA GLN A 348 -3.95 12.10 -8.31
C GLN A 348 -3.75 13.47 -7.65
N GLN A 349 -2.87 13.56 -6.64
CA GLN A 349 -2.55 14.83 -5.98
C GLN A 349 -2.00 15.86 -6.96
N LEU A 350 -1.12 15.45 -7.89
CA LEU A 350 -0.57 16.33 -8.92
C LEU A 350 -1.62 16.76 -9.95
N ASN A 351 -2.50 15.84 -10.36
CA ASN A 351 -3.61 16.16 -11.26
C ASN A 351 -4.55 17.19 -10.65
N ASN A 352 -4.75 17.16 -9.33
CA ASN A 352 -5.54 18.15 -8.62
C ASN A 352 -4.83 19.50 -8.55
N GLU A 353 -3.54 19.51 -8.20
CA GLU A 353 -2.72 20.72 -8.16
C GLU A 353 -2.70 21.47 -9.50
N TYR A 354 -2.47 20.74 -10.59
CA TYR A 354 -2.26 21.33 -11.93
C TYR A 354 -3.49 21.26 -12.84
N ARG A 355 -4.68 20.93 -12.30
CA ARG A 355 -5.92 20.70 -13.07
C ARG A 355 -6.28 21.83 -14.04
N ASN A 356 -6.01 23.07 -13.64
CA ASN A 356 -6.37 24.27 -14.40
C ASN A 356 -5.17 24.89 -15.15
N GLU A 357 -4.00 24.25 -15.09
CA GLU A 357 -2.81 24.77 -15.76
C GLU A 357 -2.91 24.49 -17.26
N LYS A 358 -2.74 25.55 -18.06
CA LYS A 358 -2.84 25.48 -19.52
C LYS A 358 -1.46 25.36 -20.17
N GLU A 359 -0.46 25.96 -19.53
CA GLU A 359 0.92 25.89 -19.97
C GLU A 359 1.56 24.58 -19.51
N PRO A 360 2.53 24.01 -20.25
CA PRO A 360 3.19 22.80 -19.80
C PRO A 360 3.89 22.95 -18.45
N VAL A 361 3.59 22.08 -17.50
CA VAL A 361 4.33 21.97 -16.24
C VAL A 361 5.67 21.28 -16.51
N VAL A 362 6.77 21.85 -16.01
CA VAL A 362 8.11 21.27 -16.20
C VAL A 362 8.36 20.21 -15.13
N CYS A 363 8.34 18.95 -15.52
CA CYS A 363 8.64 17.79 -14.69
C CYS A 363 10.14 17.50 -14.74
N VAL A 364 10.86 17.88 -13.68
CA VAL A 364 12.31 17.69 -13.56
C VAL A 364 12.58 16.42 -12.78
N GLY A 365 13.15 15.38 -13.40
CA GLY A 365 13.64 14.19 -12.70
C GLY A 365 15.13 14.29 -12.36
N PHE A 366 15.49 14.06 -11.09
CA PHE A 366 16.89 13.97 -10.68
C PHE A 366 17.46 12.56 -10.74
N THR A 367 18.65 12.46 -11.32
CA THR A 367 19.46 11.23 -11.37
C THR A 367 18.77 10.06 -12.09
N GLU A 368 19.47 8.93 -12.19
CA GLU A 368 18.92 7.69 -12.73
C GLU A 368 17.91 7.03 -11.77
N GLY A 369 17.93 7.39 -10.48
CA GLY A 369 17.08 6.78 -9.45
C GLY A 369 15.60 7.12 -9.58
N VAL A 370 15.27 8.29 -10.12
CA VAL A 370 13.89 8.73 -10.32
C VAL A 370 13.19 8.05 -11.50
N LEU A 371 13.92 7.33 -12.36
CA LEU A 371 13.35 6.77 -13.59
C LEU A 371 12.17 5.80 -13.34
N PRO A 372 12.21 4.89 -12.35
CA PRO A 372 11.07 4.03 -12.03
C PRO A 372 9.84 4.82 -11.54
N LEU A 373 10.04 5.91 -10.79
CA LEU A 373 8.97 6.81 -10.36
C LEU A 373 8.32 7.49 -11.56
N LEU A 374 9.11 8.21 -12.37
CA LEU A 374 8.61 8.95 -13.52
C LEU A 374 8.00 8.02 -14.57
N GLY A 375 8.65 6.91 -14.87
CA GLY A 375 8.20 5.96 -15.90
C GLY A 375 6.79 5.42 -15.63
N GLN A 376 6.44 5.22 -14.36
CA GLN A 376 5.10 4.77 -13.96
C GLN A 376 4.13 5.94 -13.77
N MET A 377 4.60 7.09 -13.27
CA MET A 377 3.73 8.22 -12.98
C MET A 377 3.23 8.94 -14.24
N LEU A 378 4.07 9.10 -15.27
CA LEU A 378 3.79 9.96 -16.42
C LEU A 378 2.48 9.62 -17.15
N THR A 379 2.14 8.33 -17.28
CA THR A 379 0.90 7.89 -17.93
C THR A 379 -0.37 8.16 -17.11
N HIS A 380 -0.21 8.61 -15.87
CA HIS A 380 -1.30 8.95 -14.96
C HIS A 380 -1.43 10.46 -14.71
N LEU A 381 -0.59 11.29 -15.36
CA LEU A 381 -0.68 12.74 -15.29
C LEU A 381 -1.57 13.29 -16.42
N HIS A 382 -2.57 14.09 -16.05
CA HIS A 382 -3.63 14.57 -16.94
C HIS A 382 -3.58 16.09 -17.12
N PHE A 383 -2.38 16.65 -17.22
CA PHE A 383 -2.13 18.06 -17.51
C PHE A 383 -0.98 18.18 -18.53
N PRO A 384 -0.90 19.29 -19.30
CA PRO A 384 0.22 19.51 -20.22
C PRO A 384 1.54 19.51 -19.46
N LEU A 385 2.53 18.75 -19.94
CA LEU A 385 3.83 18.63 -19.25
C LEU A 385 5.01 18.56 -20.21
N ILE A 386 6.19 18.91 -19.70
CA ILE A 386 7.49 18.71 -20.34
C ILE A 386 8.36 17.93 -19.37
N VAL A 387 8.98 16.86 -19.82
CA VAL A 387 9.93 16.09 -19.01
C VAL A 387 11.35 16.58 -19.27
N VAL A 388 12.05 16.91 -18.19
CA VAL A 388 13.48 17.25 -18.18
C VAL A 388 14.15 16.31 -17.18
N THR A 389 15.25 15.67 -17.59
CA THR A 389 16.10 14.93 -16.66
C THR A 389 17.36 15.74 -16.39
N ALA A 390 17.72 15.86 -15.11
CA ALA A 390 18.90 16.59 -14.69
C ALA A 390 19.82 15.65 -13.91
N LYS A 391 21.08 15.56 -14.34
CA LYS A 391 22.11 14.83 -13.62
C LYS A 391 22.96 15.82 -12.84
N VAL A 392 22.83 15.80 -11.51
CA VAL A 392 23.69 16.55 -10.59
C VAL A 392 24.77 15.58 -10.13
N SER A 393 25.93 15.58 -10.79
CA SER A 393 27.04 14.70 -10.41
C SER A 393 27.80 15.26 -9.21
N LEU A 394 27.44 14.80 -8.01
CA LEU A 394 28.17 15.07 -6.75
C LEU A 394 29.30 14.04 -6.57
N TYR A 395 30.35 14.08 -7.41
CA TYR A 395 31.52 13.22 -7.19
C TYR A 395 32.55 13.90 -6.30
N GLY A 396 32.85 13.28 -5.15
CA GLY A 396 34.14 13.46 -4.46
C GLY A 396 34.27 14.63 -3.48
N VAL A 397 33.18 15.16 -2.93
CA VAL A 397 33.26 16.27 -1.95
C VAL A 397 32.73 15.81 -0.60
N ASN A 398 33.60 15.85 0.43
CA ASN A 398 33.19 15.78 1.82
C ASN A 398 32.21 16.93 2.09
N LEU A 399 30.91 16.64 2.13
CA LEU A 399 29.89 17.64 2.43
C LEU A 399 29.89 17.95 3.93
N VAL A 400 30.92 18.66 4.37
CA VAL A 400 30.90 19.49 5.57
C VAL A 400 30.82 20.92 5.07
N GLY A 401 29.59 21.45 4.99
CA GLY A 401 29.32 22.89 5.05
C GLY A 401 29.96 23.81 4.01
N ASP A 402 30.19 23.38 2.77
CA ASP A 402 30.72 24.27 1.73
C ASP A 402 29.74 24.40 0.55
N ASP A 403 29.11 25.57 0.42
CA ASP A 403 28.22 25.99 -0.67
C ASP A 403 28.96 26.18 -2.02
N SER A 404 30.25 25.87 -2.08
CA SER A 404 31.15 26.17 -3.20
C SER A 404 31.33 25.06 -4.23
N CYS A 405 30.38 24.12 -4.37
CA CYS A 405 30.48 23.11 -5.42
C CYS A 405 30.23 23.75 -6.82
N PRO A 406 31.17 23.64 -7.78
CA PRO A 406 31.03 24.24 -9.12
C PRO A 406 30.18 23.35 -10.04
N ILE A 407 28.99 22.93 -9.59
CA ILE A 407 28.07 22.21 -10.46
C ILE A 407 27.23 23.25 -11.18
N ASP A 408 27.58 23.63 -12.40
CA ASP A 408 26.74 24.57 -13.17
C ASP A 408 25.65 23.79 -13.92
N ILE A 409 24.40 23.94 -13.49
CA ILE A 409 23.24 23.29 -14.13
C ILE A 409 22.73 24.23 -15.23
N GLU A 410 22.66 23.73 -16.47
CA GLU A 410 22.07 24.47 -17.58
C GLU A 410 20.55 24.39 -17.54
N PHE A 411 19.90 25.53 -17.79
CA PHE A 411 18.44 25.63 -17.87
C PHE A 411 18.06 26.20 -19.23
N ASP A 412 17.25 25.46 -19.95
CA ASP A 412 16.67 25.87 -21.23
C ASP A 412 15.54 26.88 -20.99
N LYS A 413 15.81 28.17 -21.23
CA LYS A 413 14.84 29.24 -20.95
C LYS A 413 13.49 29.02 -21.63
N ASP A 414 13.47 28.47 -22.85
CA ASP A 414 12.24 28.19 -23.60
C ASP A 414 11.38 27.09 -22.92
N LYS A 415 12.02 26.26 -22.09
CA LYS A 415 11.33 25.25 -21.28
C LYS A 415 10.82 25.79 -19.96
N PHE A 416 11.59 26.65 -19.28
CA PHE A 416 11.35 27.01 -17.88
C PHE A 416 10.67 28.37 -17.68
N ASP A 417 10.91 29.36 -18.53
CA ASP A 417 10.45 30.73 -18.27
C ASP A 417 8.91 30.83 -18.26
N ASN A 418 8.38 31.49 -17.23
CA ASN A 418 6.98 31.68 -16.89
C ASN A 418 6.17 30.38 -16.76
N ARG A 419 6.84 29.25 -16.45
CA ARG A 419 6.20 27.95 -16.24
C ARG A 419 6.27 27.54 -14.77
N ARG A 420 5.36 26.63 -14.41
CA ARG A 420 5.39 25.91 -13.14
C ARG A 420 6.39 24.77 -13.23
N VAL A 421 7.11 24.52 -12.14
CA VAL A 421 8.13 23.45 -12.08
C VAL A 421 7.79 22.47 -10.98
N ILE A 422 7.88 21.18 -11.28
CA ILE A 422 7.86 20.13 -10.27
C ILE A 422 9.11 19.28 -10.36
N ILE A 423 9.78 19.17 -9.22
CA ILE A 423 10.97 18.35 -9.03
C ILE A 423 10.55 16.96 -8.55
N PHE A 424 11.01 15.92 -9.22
CA PHE A 424 10.86 14.54 -8.83
C PHE A 424 12.20 13.99 -8.34
N ASP A 425 12.16 13.29 -7.22
CA ASP A 425 13.32 12.58 -6.66
C ASP A 425 12.86 11.22 -6.09
N ASP A 426 13.74 10.22 -6.17
CA ASP A 426 13.46 8.92 -5.57
C ASP A 426 13.55 9.00 -4.04
N ILE A 427 14.52 9.75 -3.49
CA ILE A 427 14.68 9.88 -2.05
C ILE A 427 15.12 11.27 -1.56
N LEU A 428 14.39 11.79 -0.57
CA LEU A 428 14.79 12.94 0.22
C LEU A 428 15.55 12.49 1.47
N ASP A 429 16.88 12.55 1.37
CA ASP A 429 17.79 12.33 2.50
C ASP A 429 18.27 13.67 3.10
N LYS A 430 19.44 14.18 2.71
CA LYS A 430 19.89 15.53 3.14
C LYS A 430 19.17 16.68 2.43
N GLY A 431 18.66 16.44 1.22
CA GLY A 431 18.01 17.46 0.39
C GLY A 431 18.94 18.45 -0.30
N MET A 432 20.26 18.23 -0.26
CA MET A 432 21.24 19.14 -0.87
C MET A 432 21.07 19.28 -2.38
N THR A 433 20.78 18.19 -3.09
CA THR A 433 20.54 18.20 -4.55
C THR A 433 19.42 19.18 -4.92
N ILE A 434 18.27 19.08 -4.23
CA ILE A 434 17.11 19.95 -4.45
C ILE A 434 17.43 21.40 -4.10
N LYS A 435 18.14 21.66 -2.98
CA LYS A 435 18.54 23.01 -2.58
C LYS A 435 19.44 23.68 -3.62
N VAL A 436 20.48 22.98 -4.09
CA VAL A 436 21.39 23.47 -5.12
C VAL A 436 20.64 23.76 -6.42
N TYR A 437 19.79 22.84 -6.86
CA TYR A 437 19.01 23.03 -8.08
C TYR A 437 18.04 24.22 -7.99
N LYS A 438 17.25 24.32 -6.91
CA LYS A 438 16.34 25.46 -6.69
C LYS A 438 17.10 26.80 -6.67
N SER A 439 18.29 26.84 -6.04
CA SER A 439 19.15 28.03 -5.98
C SER A 439 19.70 28.45 -7.35
N GLN A 440 20.06 27.51 -8.22
CA GLN A 440 20.55 27.84 -9.56
C GLN A 440 19.43 28.18 -10.53
N MET A 441 18.31 27.44 -10.45
CA MET A 441 17.13 27.69 -11.26
C MET A 441 16.62 29.12 -11.05
N SER A 442 16.47 29.56 -9.80
CA SER A 442 15.99 30.91 -9.46
C SER A 442 16.92 32.04 -9.95
N LYS A 443 18.21 31.76 -10.17
CA LYS A 443 19.19 32.73 -10.70
C LYS A 443 19.20 32.79 -12.23
N LYS A 444 18.74 31.75 -12.92
CA LYS A 444 18.93 31.57 -14.37
C LYS A 444 17.65 31.69 -15.19
N VAL A 445 16.49 31.37 -14.61
CA VAL A 445 15.18 31.34 -15.26
C VAL A 445 14.11 31.99 -14.37
N ASN A 446 13.05 32.51 -14.97
CA ASN A 446 11.93 33.12 -14.25
C ASN A 446 10.74 32.16 -14.19
N ILE A 447 10.59 31.40 -13.11
CA ILE A 447 9.51 30.41 -12.95
C ILE A 447 8.31 31.00 -12.19
N LYS A 448 7.12 30.42 -12.37
CA LYS A 448 5.90 30.80 -11.62
C LYS A 448 5.94 30.25 -10.19
N ASP A 449 6.24 28.97 -10.06
CA ASP A 449 6.36 28.24 -8.80
C ASP A 449 7.30 27.03 -8.97
N CYS A 450 7.76 26.48 -7.84
CA CYS A 450 8.49 25.21 -7.83
C CYS A 450 8.05 24.35 -6.65
N LYS A 451 7.49 23.17 -6.96
CA LYS A 451 7.13 22.13 -5.98
C LYS A 451 8.03 20.90 -6.09
N THR A 452 7.98 20.01 -5.10
CA THR A 452 8.71 18.74 -5.07
C THR A 452 7.76 17.56 -4.84
N CYS A 453 7.90 16.51 -5.64
CA CYS A 453 7.27 15.21 -5.43
C CYS A 453 8.37 14.16 -5.20
N ILE A 454 8.40 13.65 -3.97
CA ILE A 454 9.45 12.74 -3.51
C ILE A 454 8.82 11.39 -3.22
N LEU A 455 9.40 10.31 -3.74
CA LEU A 455 8.88 8.98 -3.48
C LEU A 455 9.16 8.53 -2.03
N PHE A 456 10.40 8.65 -1.56
CA PHE A 456 10.82 8.25 -0.22
C PHE A 456 11.41 9.41 0.59
N SER A 457 11.11 9.51 1.88
CA SER A 457 11.76 10.48 2.78
C SER A 457 12.28 9.78 4.03
N LYS A 458 13.54 10.02 4.38
CA LYS A 458 14.10 9.58 5.67
C LYS A 458 13.96 10.69 6.70
N PRO A 459 14.07 10.44 8.01
CA PRO A 459 14.42 11.51 8.95
C PRO A 459 15.91 11.83 8.83
N HIS A 460 16.29 13.12 8.87
CA HIS A 460 17.69 13.53 8.85
C HIS A 460 17.94 14.68 9.84
N PRO A 461 18.89 14.56 10.80
CA PRO A 461 19.11 15.56 11.86
C PRO A 461 19.47 16.95 11.33
N GLU A 462 20.22 17.02 10.24
CA GLU A 462 20.68 18.28 9.62
C GLU A 462 19.64 18.90 8.67
N ARG A 463 18.44 18.32 8.53
CA ARG A 463 17.39 18.84 7.66
C ARG A 463 16.48 19.75 8.46
N THR A 464 16.70 21.06 8.35
CA THR A 464 15.94 22.07 9.09
C THR A 464 14.70 22.56 8.35
N ASP A 465 14.76 22.74 7.01
CA ASP A 465 13.75 23.56 6.30
C ASP A 465 13.29 23.00 4.94
N LEU A 466 13.54 21.72 4.64
CA LEU A 466 13.10 21.12 3.37
C LEU A 466 12.12 19.97 3.62
N GLU A 467 10.84 20.26 3.42
CA GLU A 467 9.77 19.27 3.35
C GLU A 467 9.33 19.07 1.91
N ALA A 468 8.88 17.86 1.60
CA ALA A 468 8.35 17.54 0.28
C ALA A 468 6.91 18.04 0.16
N ASP A 469 6.59 18.81 -0.89
CA ASP A 469 5.20 19.22 -1.16
C ASP A 469 4.26 18.01 -1.37
N PHE A 470 4.79 16.96 -2.01
CA PHE A 470 4.13 15.67 -2.20
C PHE A 470 5.10 14.55 -1.80
N LEU A 471 4.71 13.70 -0.85
CA LEU A 471 5.53 12.61 -0.34
C LEU A 471 4.80 11.28 -0.55
N GLY A 472 5.51 10.28 -1.08
CA GLY A 472 4.98 8.92 -1.22
C GLY A 472 5.03 8.16 0.11
N PHE A 473 6.23 7.99 0.66
CA PHE A 473 6.50 7.12 1.80
C PHE A 473 7.57 7.69 2.72
N ALA A 474 7.38 7.49 4.03
CA ALA A 474 8.41 7.71 5.02
C ALA A 474 9.22 6.42 5.22
N LEU A 475 10.54 6.54 5.33
CA LEU A 475 11.47 5.43 5.60
C LEU A 475 12.26 5.70 6.88
N PRO A 476 12.66 4.65 7.61
CA PRO A 476 13.58 4.82 8.73
C PRO A 476 14.97 5.28 8.26
N PRO A 477 15.83 5.79 9.17
CA PRO A 477 17.18 6.26 8.83
C PRO A 477 18.16 5.08 8.62
N LYS A 478 17.81 4.13 7.74
CA LYS A 478 18.65 3.00 7.33
C LYS A 478 19.14 3.17 5.89
N TRP A 479 20.17 2.43 5.51
CA TRP A 479 20.59 2.35 4.10
C TRP A 479 19.64 1.44 3.33
N VAL A 480 19.01 1.95 2.28
CA VAL A 480 17.94 1.25 1.53
C VAL A 480 18.30 1.08 0.07
N ILE A 481 17.75 0.05 -0.56
CA ILE A 481 17.91 -0.29 -1.97
C ILE A 481 16.56 -0.67 -2.58
N GLY A 482 16.52 -0.73 -3.91
CA GLY A 482 15.33 -1.14 -4.65
C GLY A 482 14.45 0.01 -5.08
N TYR A 483 13.62 -0.24 -6.08
CA TYR A 483 12.71 0.73 -6.68
C TYR A 483 13.39 2.06 -7.07
N GLY A 484 14.48 1.96 -7.82
CA GLY A 484 15.30 3.11 -8.24
C GLY A 484 16.49 3.39 -7.33
N LEU A 485 16.44 3.02 -6.05
CA LEU A 485 17.54 3.21 -5.10
C LEU A 485 18.63 2.15 -5.27
N ASP A 486 19.90 2.54 -5.14
CA ASP A 486 21.03 1.64 -5.34
C ASP A 486 22.09 1.65 -4.24
N THR A 487 22.94 0.63 -4.30
CA THR A 487 24.30 0.72 -3.80
C THR A 487 25.26 0.27 -4.89
N ALA A 488 26.29 1.08 -5.15
CA ALA A 488 27.30 0.79 -6.17
C ALA A 488 26.72 0.31 -7.53
N TYR A 489 25.68 0.99 -8.02
CA TYR A 489 24.97 0.68 -9.28
C TYR A 489 24.20 -0.66 -9.31
N LYS A 490 23.99 -1.29 -8.15
CA LYS A 490 23.23 -2.54 -8.03
C LYS A 490 21.88 -2.30 -7.37
N TYR A 491 20.98 -3.25 -7.60
CA TYR A 491 19.71 -3.41 -6.86
C TYR A 491 18.59 -2.41 -7.19
N ARG A 492 18.76 -1.44 -8.10
CA ARG A 492 17.70 -0.49 -8.50
C ARG A 492 16.43 -1.17 -9.01
N ASN A 493 16.58 -2.32 -9.65
CA ASN A 493 15.51 -3.06 -10.31
C ASN A 493 14.74 -3.99 -9.37
N ILE A 494 15.08 -4.04 -8.08
CA ILE A 494 14.29 -4.80 -7.12
C ILE A 494 12.90 -4.16 -7.01
N ASP A 495 11.85 -4.95 -7.21
CA ASP A 495 10.45 -4.51 -7.16
C ASP A 495 9.94 -4.36 -5.72
N GLY A 496 10.56 -3.47 -4.97
CA GLY A 496 10.32 -3.20 -3.56
C GLY A 496 11.44 -2.34 -2.98
N VAL A 497 11.26 -1.84 -1.76
CA VAL A 497 12.26 -1.05 -1.05
C VAL A 497 12.50 -1.65 0.34
N GLY A 498 13.77 -1.74 0.73
CA GLY A 498 14.14 -2.35 2.00
C GLY A 498 15.55 -1.99 2.44
N ALA A 499 15.83 -2.21 3.73
CA ALA A 499 17.14 -2.01 4.32
C ALA A 499 18.12 -3.07 3.81
N ILE A 500 19.29 -2.66 3.32
CA ILE A 500 20.31 -3.58 2.83
C ILE A 500 20.99 -4.32 3.99
N LYS A 501 21.25 -5.63 3.83
CA LYS A 501 22.06 -6.40 4.79
C LYS A 501 23.49 -5.90 4.85
N GLU A 502 24.09 -5.96 6.03
CA GLU A 502 25.45 -5.47 6.31
C GLU A 502 26.50 -5.96 5.31
N LYS A 503 26.47 -7.26 4.96
CA LYS A 503 27.43 -7.87 4.03
C LYS A 503 27.42 -7.30 2.60
N TYR A 504 26.36 -6.58 2.22
CA TYR A 504 26.22 -5.97 0.89
C TYR A 504 26.34 -4.45 0.93
N LYS A 505 26.57 -3.84 2.10
CA LYS A 505 26.85 -2.40 2.20
C LYS A 505 28.17 -2.09 1.48
N PRO A 506 28.27 -0.93 0.81
CA PRO A 506 29.53 -0.49 0.24
C PRO A 506 30.54 -0.26 1.38
N VAL A 507 31.78 -0.69 1.16
CA VAL A 507 32.91 -0.53 2.10
C VAL A 507 33.34 0.92 2.18
#